data_AF-A0A0D7A1W1-F1
#
_entry.id   AF-A0A0D7A1W1-F1
#
_cell.length_a   1.000
_cell.length_b   1.000
_cell.length_c   1.000
_cell.angle_alpha   90.00
_cell.angle_beta   90.00
_cell.angle_gamma   90.00
#
_symmetry.space_group_name_H-M   'P 1'
#
loop_
_entity.id
_entity.type
_entity.pdbx_description
1 polymer ?
#
loop_
_entity_poly.entity_id
_entity_poly.type
_entity_poly.pdbx_seq_one_letter_code
_entity_poly.pdbx_strand_id
1 'polypeptide(L)'
;LSAPRVRPANTAKRPVLSYAAKKEHLAAGAERRQRLNAAINDLLADITTRTKEIAEEFDVKPRWVQDQIYYGGQHVLTKRDGNAYNAFIHFKNQTLTDGGEQTTHGIVELAERYAEEYEQLTAAEKEDLV
;
A
#
# COMPACT_ATOMS: atom_id res chain seq x y z
N LEU A 1 11.62 2.35 32.75
CA LEU A 1 12.97 1.76 32.63
C LEU A 1 12.96 0.87 31.38
N SER A 2 13.49 1.36 30.26
CA SER A 2 13.47 0.63 28.99
C SER A 2 14.73 -0.23 28.87
N ALA A 3 14.58 -1.52 28.64
CA ALA A 3 15.70 -2.45 28.53
C ALA A 3 16.49 -2.23 27.22
N PRO A 4 17.83 -2.33 27.23
CA PRO A 4 18.64 -2.16 26.03
C PRO A 4 18.35 -3.28 25.03
N ARG A 5 18.03 -2.91 23.78
CA ARG A 5 17.91 -3.86 22.65
C ARG A 5 19.28 -4.45 22.34
N VAL A 6 19.55 -5.66 22.84
CA VAL A 6 20.73 -6.45 22.47
C VAL A 6 20.56 -6.93 21.02
N ARG A 7 21.29 -6.32 20.07
CA ARG A 7 21.39 -6.88 18.71
C ARG A 7 22.31 -8.11 18.78
N PRO A 8 21.86 -9.31 18.37
CA PRO A 8 22.73 -10.47 18.34
C PRO A 8 23.90 -10.21 17.38
N ALA A 9 25.13 -10.35 17.90
CA ALA A 9 26.38 -10.03 17.19
C ALA A 9 26.68 -10.91 15.97
N ASN A 10 25.81 -11.89 15.66
CA ASN A 10 26.07 -12.95 14.70
C ASN A 10 24.92 -13.15 13.70
N THR A 11 24.34 -12.07 13.19
CA THR A 11 23.52 -12.16 11.98
C THR A 11 24.45 -12.42 10.80
N ALA A 12 24.54 -13.69 10.37
CA ALA A 12 25.20 -14.07 9.13
C ALA A 12 24.75 -13.13 8.01
N LYS A 13 25.72 -12.49 7.31
CA LYS A 13 25.41 -11.62 6.18
C LYS A 13 24.66 -12.47 5.15
N ARG A 14 23.43 -12.07 4.81
CA ARG A 14 22.66 -12.72 3.76
C ARG A 14 23.52 -12.78 2.49
N PRO A 15 23.60 -13.94 1.82
CA PRO A 15 24.40 -14.07 0.62
C PRO A 15 23.93 -13.05 -0.43
N VAL A 16 24.88 -12.35 -1.03
CA VAL A 16 24.60 -11.34 -2.06
C VAL A 16 24.19 -12.07 -3.32
N LEU A 17 22.95 -11.84 -3.77
CA LEU A 17 22.43 -12.41 -5.01
C LEU A 17 23.28 -11.98 -6.21
N SER A 18 23.53 -12.90 -7.14
CA SER A 18 24.17 -12.60 -8.42
C SER A 18 23.30 -11.63 -9.24
N TYR A 19 23.90 -10.91 -10.19
CA TYR A 19 23.16 -9.98 -11.05
C TYR A 19 22.01 -10.65 -11.82
N ALA A 20 22.24 -11.87 -12.33
CA ALA A 20 21.21 -12.66 -13.00
C ALA A 20 20.08 -13.04 -12.04
N ALA A 21 20.41 -13.51 -10.83
CA ALA A 21 19.40 -13.85 -9.82
C ALA A 21 18.62 -12.63 -9.33
N LYS A 22 19.24 -11.44 -9.25
CA LYS A 22 18.55 -10.17 -8.98
C LYS A 22 17.56 -9.82 -10.08
N LYS A 23 17.96 -9.96 -11.36
CA LYS A 23 17.10 -9.67 -12.51
C LYS A 23 15.90 -10.61 -12.59
N GLU A 24 16.09 -11.91 -12.36
CA GLU A 24 14.99 -12.89 -12.28
C GLU A 24 14.05 -12.60 -11.11
N HIS A 25 14.58 -12.25 -9.93
CA HIS A 25 13.75 -11.86 -8.78
C HIS A 25 12.90 -10.62 -9.05
N LEU A 26 13.47 -9.62 -9.74
CA LEU A 26 12.75 -8.40 -10.12
C LEU A 26 11.64 -8.71 -11.12
N ALA A 27 11.91 -9.54 -12.13
CA ALA A 27 10.93 -9.95 -13.13
C ALA A 27 9.79 -10.78 -12.50
N ALA A 28 10.12 -11.79 -11.69
CA ALA A 28 9.12 -12.57 -10.95
C ALA A 28 8.31 -11.70 -9.97
N GLY A 29 8.96 -10.69 -9.37
CA GLY A 29 8.31 -9.69 -8.54
C GLY A 29 7.31 -8.83 -9.33
N ALA A 30 7.63 -8.43 -10.56
CA ALA A 30 6.73 -7.66 -11.43
C ALA A 30 5.51 -8.50 -11.85
N GLU A 31 5.71 -9.74 -12.29
CA GLU A 31 4.61 -10.63 -12.67
C GLU A 31 3.67 -10.93 -11.49
N ARG A 32 4.23 -11.20 -10.31
CA ARG A 32 3.44 -11.41 -9.08
C ARG A 32 2.59 -10.17 -8.74
N ARG A 33 3.13 -8.97 -8.95
CA ARG A 33 2.43 -7.71 -8.70
C ARG A 33 1.31 -7.46 -9.70
N GLN A 34 1.55 -7.74 -10.98
CA GLN A 34 0.49 -7.68 -12.00
C GLN A 34 -0.67 -8.61 -11.67
N ARG A 35 -0.38 -9.86 -11.27
CA ARG A 35 -1.43 -10.81 -10.83
C ARG A 35 -2.17 -10.33 -9.59
N LEU A 36 -1.48 -9.68 -8.65
CA LEU A 36 -2.11 -9.09 -7.47
C LEU A 36 -3.06 -7.95 -7.86
N ASN A 37 -2.62 -7.02 -8.71
CA ASN A 37 -3.45 -5.90 -9.16
C ASN A 37 -4.67 -6.38 -9.95
N ALA A 38 -4.51 -7.40 -10.81
CA ALA A 38 -5.63 -8.03 -11.50
C ALA A 38 -6.65 -8.59 -10.51
N ALA A 39 -6.20 -9.40 -9.53
CA ALA A 39 -7.08 -9.96 -8.51
C ALA A 39 -7.78 -8.89 -7.65
N ILE A 40 -7.11 -7.77 -7.34
CA ILE A 40 -7.72 -6.64 -6.63
C ILE A 40 -8.80 -5.98 -7.50
N ASN A 41 -8.55 -5.77 -8.78
CA ASN A 41 -9.51 -5.17 -9.70
C ASN A 41 -10.76 -6.05 -9.87
N ASP A 42 -10.56 -7.37 -10.00
CA ASP A 42 -11.66 -8.34 -10.06
C ASP A 42 -12.52 -8.26 -8.80
N LEU A 43 -11.89 -8.23 -7.62
CA LEU A 43 -12.59 -8.09 -6.34
C LEU A 43 -13.36 -6.75 -6.25
N LEU A 44 -12.80 -5.64 -6.74
CA LEU A 44 -13.50 -4.35 -6.76
C LEU A 44 -14.72 -4.37 -7.68
N ALA A 45 -14.66 -5.10 -8.80
CA ALA A 45 -15.81 -5.32 -9.67
C ALA A 45 -16.90 -6.14 -8.96
N ASP A 46 -16.53 -7.20 -8.23
CA ASP A 46 -17.46 -7.99 -7.42
C ASP A 46 -18.12 -7.16 -6.32
N ILE A 47 -17.34 -6.37 -5.57
CA ILE A 47 -17.86 -5.45 -4.55
C ILE A 47 -18.87 -4.48 -5.17
N THR A 48 -18.55 -3.94 -6.35
CA THR A 48 -19.44 -3.01 -7.07
C THR A 48 -20.76 -3.68 -7.45
N THR A 49 -20.71 -4.92 -7.94
CA THR A 49 -21.91 -5.70 -8.27
C THR A 49 -22.75 -5.96 -7.02
N ARG A 50 -22.14 -6.50 -5.96
CA ARG A 50 -22.83 -6.78 -4.69
C ARG A 50 -23.43 -5.54 -4.04
N THR A 51 -22.75 -4.40 -4.14
CA THR A 51 -23.28 -3.13 -3.65
C THR A 51 -24.60 -2.78 -4.34
N LYS A 52 -24.70 -2.97 -5.67
CA LYS A 52 -25.93 -2.68 -6.41
C LYS A 52 -27.06 -3.61 -5.99
N GLU A 53 -26.77 -4.91 -5.82
CA GLU A 53 -27.76 -5.89 -5.35
C GLU A 53 -28.33 -5.51 -3.99
N ILE A 54 -27.48 -5.16 -3.02
CA ILE A 54 -27.91 -4.69 -1.69
C ILE A 54 -28.73 -3.41 -1.80
N ALA A 55 -28.27 -2.47 -2.63
CA ALA A 55 -28.96 -1.20 -2.81
C ALA A 55 -30.37 -1.36 -3.38
N GLU A 56 -30.54 -2.30 -4.32
CA GLU A 56 -31.85 -2.67 -4.88
C GLU A 56 -32.73 -3.37 -3.84
N GLU A 57 -32.18 -4.30 -3.06
CA GLU A 57 -32.92 -5.04 -2.02
C GLU A 57 -33.50 -4.11 -0.94
N PHE A 58 -32.74 -3.07 -0.57
CA PHE A 58 -33.09 -2.15 0.53
C PHE A 58 -33.59 -0.77 0.07
N ASP A 59 -33.80 -0.55 -1.22
CA ASP A 59 -34.20 0.74 -1.82
C ASP A 59 -33.33 1.93 -1.37
N VAL A 60 -32.01 1.73 -1.40
CA VAL A 60 -31.02 2.77 -1.08
C VAL A 60 -30.12 3.05 -2.27
N LYS A 61 -29.35 4.13 -2.21
CA LYS A 61 -28.39 4.44 -3.27
C LYS A 61 -27.18 3.49 -3.19
N PRO A 62 -26.70 2.90 -4.30
CA PRO A 62 -25.47 2.09 -4.31
C PRO A 62 -24.27 2.81 -3.71
N ARG A 63 -24.15 4.12 -3.95
CA ARG A 63 -23.08 4.93 -3.37
C ARG A 63 -23.10 4.91 -1.83
N TRP A 64 -24.28 4.96 -1.23
CA TRP A 64 -24.42 4.93 0.22
C TRP A 64 -23.91 3.60 0.80
N VAL A 65 -24.25 2.47 0.16
CA VAL A 65 -23.76 1.13 0.55
C VAL A 65 -22.23 1.03 0.38
N GLN A 66 -21.68 1.54 -0.72
CA GLN A 66 -20.23 1.63 -0.93
C GLN A 66 -19.54 2.41 0.18
N ASP A 67 -20.07 3.59 0.54
CA ASP A 67 -19.51 4.42 1.59
C ASP A 67 -19.52 3.68 2.95
N GLN A 68 -20.57 2.90 3.26
CA GLN A 68 -20.60 2.05 4.47
C GLN A 68 -19.51 0.98 4.46
N ILE A 69 -19.22 0.37 3.30
CA ILE A 69 -18.17 -0.64 3.19
C ILE A 69 -16.78 -0.01 3.38
N TYR A 70 -16.49 1.08 2.67
CA TYR A 70 -15.14 1.67 2.66
C TYR A 70 -14.82 2.47 3.92
N TYR A 71 -15.75 3.30 4.39
CA TYR A 71 -15.53 4.14 5.57
C TYR A 71 -15.99 3.44 6.84
N GLY A 72 -17.16 2.80 6.80
CA GLY A 72 -17.66 2.03 7.93
C GLY A 72 -16.77 0.84 8.25
N GLY A 73 -16.15 0.19 7.25
CA GLY A 73 -15.24 -0.96 7.44
C GLY A 73 -13.85 -0.64 8.02
N GLN A 74 -13.50 0.64 8.23
CA GLN A 74 -12.16 0.98 8.74
C GLN A 74 -11.84 0.37 10.11
N HIS A 75 -12.85 0.10 10.93
CA HIS A 75 -12.66 -0.58 12.23
C HIS A 75 -12.19 -2.04 12.10
N VAL A 76 -12.39 -2.67 10.94
CA VAL A 76 -11.95 -4.05 10.66
C VAL A 76 -10.46 -4.08 10.30
N LEU A 77 -9.90 -2.95 9.86
CA LEU A 77 -8.48 -2.82 9.59
C LEU A 77 -7.73 -2.76 10.92
N THR A 78 -6.81 -3.69 11.15
CA THR A 78 -5.95 -3.65 12.34
C THR A 78 -5.13 -2.35 12.29
N LYS A 79 -5.24 -1.54 13.34
CA LYS A 79 -4.45 -0.31 13.46
C LYS A 79 -2.96 -0.71 13.43
N ARG A 80 -2.26 -0.33 12.37
CA ARG A 80 -0.81 -0.48 12.27
C ARG A 80 -0.17 0.79 12.80
N ASP A 81 0.93 0.65 13.54
CA ASP A 81 1.77 1.79 13.86
C ASP A 81 2.23 2.45 12.54
N GLY A 82 2.15 3.78 12.49
CA GLY A 82 2.64 4.55 11.36
C GLY A 82 4.12 4.22 11.13
N ASN A 83 4.50 3.95 9.88
CA ASN A 83 5.90 3.87 9.51
C ASN A 83 6.19 4.98 8.49
N ALA A 84 7.45 5.44 8.46
CA ALA A 84 7.88 6.55 7.61
C ALA A 84 7.53 6.34 6.14
N TYR A 85 7.57 5.08 5.67
CA TYR A 85 7.23 4.74 4.30
C TYR A 85 5.75 4.95 3.97
N ASN A 86 4.84 4.49 4.83
CA ASN A 86 3.41 4.66 4.66
C ASN A 86 3.02 6.14 4.76
N ALA A 87 3.67 6.90 5.66
CA ALA A 87 3.49 8.34 5.76
C ALA A 87 3.97 9.05 4.49
N PHE A 88 5.15 8.70 3.96
CA PHE A 88 5.65 9.22 2.69
C PHE A 88 4.69 8.95 1.52
N ILE A 89 4.22 7.71 1.36
CA ILE A 89 3.27 7.35 0.31
C ILE A 89 1.95 8.10 0.48
N HIS A 90 1.48 8.29 1.72
CA HIS A 90 0.30 9.10 2.01
C HIS A 90 0.49 10.57 1.59
N PHE A 91 1.61 11.21 1.97
CA PHE A 91 1.88 12.60 1.58
C PHE A 91 2.06 12.77 0.08
N LYS A 92 2.68 11.80 -0.61
CA LYS A 92 2.76 11.79 -2.07
C LYS A 92 1.37 11.73 -2.70
N ASN A 93 0.52 10.82 -2.23
CA ASN A 93 -0.84 10.72 -2.73
C ASN A 93 -1.63 12.02 -2.53
N GLN A 94 -1.49 12.64 -1.35
CA GLN A 94 -2.11 13.91 -1.03
C GLN A 94 -1.60 15.03 -1.95
N THR A 95 -0.29 15.14 -2.15
CA THR A 95 0.32 16.13 -3.04
C THR A 95 -0.19 16.00 -4.48
N LEU A 96 -0.34 14.76 -4.99
CA LEU A 96 -0.86 14.50 -6.32
C LEU A 96 -2.34 14.89 -6.43
N THR A 97 -3.12 14.53 -5.41
CA THR A 97 -4.54 14.90 -5.31
C THR A 97 -4.72 16.42 -5.28
N ASP A 98 -3.93 17.13 -4.48
CA ASP A 98 -3.95 18.59 -4.37
C ASP A 98 -3.49 19.28 -5.67
N GLY A 99 -2.60 18.63 -6.43
CA GLY A 99 -2.18 19.03 -7.77
C GLY A 99 -3.22 18.77 -8.87
N GLY A 100 -4.39 18.21 -8.53
CA GLY A 100 -5.46 17.87 -9.46
C GLY A 100 -5.27 16.54 -10.18
N GLU A 101 -4.25 15.77 -9.82
CA GLU A 101 -4.06 14.41 -10.30
C GLU A 101 -4.94 13.47 -9.45
N GLN A 102 -6.11 13.12 -9.97
CA GLN A 102 -6.90 12.04 -9.38
C GLN A 102 -6.18 10.72 -9.62
N THR A 103 -5.36 10.34 -8.66
CA THR A 103 -4.71 9.03 -8.64
C THR A 103 -5.77 7.96 -8.41
N THR A 104 -6.31 7.39 -9.49
CA THR A 104 -6.92 6.05 -9.45
C THR A 104 -5.89 4.97 -9.13
N HIS A 105 -4.62 5.37 -9.05
CA HIS A 105 -3.46 4.58 -8.68
C HIS A 105 -3.60 4.10 -7.24
N GLY A 106 -3.97 2.83 -7.06
CA GLY A 106 -3.97 2.21 -5.73
C GLY A 106 -2.61 2.33 -5.06
N ILE A 107 -2.57 2.17 -3.73
CA ILE A 107 -1.36 2.30 -2.90
C ILE A 107 -0.16 1.51 -3.47
N VAL A 108 -0.42 0.39 -4.15
CA VAL A 108 0.61 -0.44 -4.81
C VAL A 108 1.32 0.30 -5.94
N GLU A 109 0.61 1.04 -6.78
CA GLU A 109 1.20 1.76 -7.91
C GLU A 109 1.97 3.00 -7.43
N LEU A 110 1.44 3.71 -6.43
CA LEU A 110 2.18 4.81 -5.79
C LEU A 110 3.48 4.31 -5.14
N ALA A 111 3.42 3.14 -4.49
CA ALA A 111 4.61 2.50 -3.95
C ALA A 111 5.64 2.18 -5.03
N GLU A 112 5.23 1.78 -6.24
CA GLU A 112 6.16 1.56 -7.36
C GLU A 112 6.77 2.86 -7.89
N ARG A 113 5.94 3.87 -8.13
CA ARG A 113 6.36 5.14 -8.71
C ARG A 113 7.35 5.88 -7.81
N TYR A 114 7.15 5.80 -6.49
CA TYR A 114 7.88 6.61 -5.52
C TYR A 114 8.82 5.80 -4.61
N ALA A 115 9.00 4.50 -4.83
CA ALA A 115 9.93 3.68 -4.04
C ALA A 115 11.37 4.23 -4.07
N GLU A 116 11.87 4.58 -5.26
CA GLU A 116 13.23 5.10 -5.40
C GLU A 116 13.40 6.47 -4.76
N GLU A 117 12.37 7.32 -4.82
CA GLU A 117 12.37 8.63 -4.13
C GLU A 117 12.45 8.47 -2.62
N TYR A 118 11.74 7.49 -2.05
CA TYR A 118 11.86 7.20 -0.62
C TYR A 118 13.26 6.70 -0.23
N GLU A 119 13.89 5.86 -1.07
CA GLU A 119 15.25 5.39 -0.81
C GLU A 119 16.28 6.54 -0.82
N GLN A 120 16.02 7.61 -1.58
CA GLN A 120 16.86 8.80 -1.64
C GLN A 120 16.71 9.74 -0.44
N LEU A 121 15.65 9.62 0.37
CA LEU A 121 15.49 10.41 1.58
C LEU A 121 16.60 10.09 2.61
N THR A 122 17.12 11.14 3.23
CA THR A 122 18.05 11.08 4.35
C THR A 122 17.38 10.46 5.59
N ALA A 123 18.20 10.04 6.55
CA ALA A 123 17.68 9.51 7.82
C ALA A 123 16.85 10.56 8.57
N ALA A 124 17.23 11.84 8.52
CA ALA A 124 16.50 12.94 9.14
C ALA A 124 15.14 13.15 8.46
N GLU A 125 15.08 13.19 7.13
CA GLU A 125 13.80 13.32 6.40
C GLU A 125 12.87 12.11 6.63
N LYS A 126 13.42 10.91 6.84
CA LYS A 126 12.63 9.72 7.21
C LYS A 126 12.13 9.78 8.65
N GLU A 127 12.83 10.47 9.53
CA GLU A 127 12.43 10.66 10.93
C GLU A 127 11.32 11.72 11.03
N ASP A 128 11.38 12.79 10.23
CA ASP A 128 10.35 13.83 10.12
C ASP A 128 9.01 13.32 9.54
N LEU A 129 9.00 12.12 8.94
CA LEU A 129 7.80 11.49 8.39
C LEU A 129 6.98 10.71 9.42
N VAL A 130 7.46 10.54 10.66
CA VAL A 130 6.81 9.74 11.74
C VAL A 130 6.55 10.61 12.97
#